data_AF-Q00IV1-F1
#
_entry.id   AF-Q00IV1-F1
#
_cell.length_a   1.000
_cell.length_b   1.000
_cell.length_c   1.000
_cell.angle_alpha   90.00
_cell.angle_beta   90.00
_cell.angle_gamma   90.00
#
_symmetry.space_group_name_H-M   'P 1'
#
loop_
_entity.id
_entity.type
_entity.pdbx_description
1 polymer ?
#
loop_
_entity_poly.entity_id
_entity_poly.type
_entity_poly.pdbx_seq_one_letter_code
_entity_poly.pdbx_strand_id
1 'polypeptide(L)'
;YWPPQYVIMDGATLEPLKIVSTRGMTVDTQEFHPEPRVAAIVASHYRPEFTVNVKETGKILLVNFEDVNNLEVTSIDAERFLHDGGFESTKRYFLVAANARNTVAVVDTKTGKLVKLIREADGIGVTPHPGRGANFVHPKFGPVWATSHLGDDTIALIGTDPKGHAENAWKVVQSLEGQGGGSLFVKTHPKSKNLWVDTPLNPDAEIASSVAVFDINNLDKGYAVVPIGELSGIGEGVRRV
;
A
#
# COMPACT_ATOMS: atom_id res chain seq x y z
N TYR A 1 -15.89 -1.67 9.50
CA TYR A 1 -16.18 -0.27 9.86
C TYR A 1 -17.58 0.05 9.38
N TRP A 2 -18.46 0.49 10.28
CA TRP A 2 -19.85 0.80 9.99
C TRP A 2 -20.28 2.02 10.83
N PRO A 3 -21.09 2.96 10.30
CA PRO A 3 -21.63 3.03 8.93
C PRO A 3 -20.56 3.30 7.84
N PRO A 4 -20.88 3.08 6.54
CA PRO A 4 -19.98 3.40 5.43
C PRO A 4 -19.89 4.92 5.23
N GLN A 5 -18.96 5.56 5.94
CA GLN A 5 -18.72 7.00 5.90
C GLN A 5 -17.28 7.35 6.30
N TYR A 6 -16.87 8.58 5.97
CA TYR A 6 -15.72 9.25 6.60
C TYR A 6 -16.16 10.55 7.28
N VAL A 7 -15.35 11.02 8.23
CA VAL A 7 -15.62 12.24 9.01
C VAL A 7 -14.38 13.13 8.99
N ILE A 8 -14.56 14.40 8.61
CA ILE A 8 -13.55 15.45 8.79
C ILE A 8 -13.83 16.09 10.15
N MET A 9 -12.81 16.20 10.97
CA MET A 9 -12.87 16.77 12.32
C MET A 9 -11.87 17.92 12.43
N ASP A 10 -12.14 18.83 13.37
CA ASP A 10 -11.14 19.81 13.79
C ASP A 10 -9.90 19.09 14.37
N GLY A 11 -8.72 19.50 13.92
CA GLY A 11 -7.46 18.83 14.26
C GLY A 11 -7.02 19.02 15.71
N ALA A 12 -7.52 20.04 16.42
CA ALA A 12 -7.17 20.34 17.80
C ALA A 12 -8.22 19.81 18.80
N THR A 13 -9.50 19.81 18.42
CA THR A 13 -10.61 19.52 19.35
C THR A 13 -11.33 18.21 19.05
N LEU A 14 -11.13 17.63 17.87
CA LEU A 14 -11.91 16.50 17.33
C LEU A 14 -13.40 16.83 17.12
N GLU A 15 -13.78 18.10 17.12
CA GLU A 15 -15.14 18.52 16.78
C GLU A 15 -15.49 18.07 15.35
N PRO A 16 -16.62 17.38 15.13
CA PRO A 16 -16.99 16.90 13.80
C PRO A 16 -17.44 18.06 12.90
N LEU A 17 -16.70 18.30 11.81
CA LEU A 17 -16.98 19.38 10.86
C LEU A 17 -17.83 18.90 9.68
N LYS A 18 -17.55 17.70 9.17
CA LYS A 18 -18.25 17.15 8.00
C LYS A 18 -18.33 15.63 8.06
N ILE A 19 -19.50 15.08 7.79
CA ILE A 19 -19.73 13.63 7.66
C ILE A 19 -20.16 13.35 6.22
N VAL A 20 -19.50 12.40 5.56
CA VAL A 20 -19.80 12.04 4.16
C VAL A 20 -19.97 10.53 4.03
N SER A 21 -21.13 10.13 3.49
CA SER A 21 -21.43 8.72 3.17
C SER A 21 -20.56 8.25 2.00
N THR A 22 -20.12 6.99 2.05
CA THR A 22 -19.39 6.36 0.94
C THR A 22 -20.26 5.45 0.08
N ARG A 23 -21.53 5.21 0.44
CA ARG A 23 -22.50 4.47 -0.41
C ARG A 23 -22.52 5.01 -1.83
N GLY A 24 -22.49 4.14 -2.82
CA GLY A 24 -22.39 4.55 -4.22
C GLY A 24 -22.21 3.39 -5.18
N MET A 25 -21.76 3.70 -6.40
CA MET A 25 -21.68 2.74 -7.49
C MET A 25 -20.30 2.09 -7.59
N THR A 26 -20.25 0.80 -7.91
CA THR A 26 -19.01 0.09 -8.22
C THR A 26 -18.34 0.66 -9.47
N VAL A 27 -17.01 0.69 -9.49
CA VAL A 27 -16.22 1.22 -10.61
C VAL A 27 -16.41 0.41 -11.90
N ASP A 28 -16.57 -0.91 -11.79
CA ASP A 28 -16.65 -1.82 -12.93
C ASP A 28 -18.08 -1.98 -13.46
N THR A 29 -19.00 -2.49 -12.64
CA THR A 29 -20.37 -2.82 -13.06
C THR A 29 -21.33 -1.64 -12.97
N GLN A 30 -20.94 -0.54 -12.30
CA GLN A 30 -21.81 0.60 -12.01
C GLN A 30 -23.09 0.16 -11.29
N GLU A 31 -22.97 -0.82 -10.40
CA GLU A 31 -24.06 -1.31 -9.54
C GLU A 31 -24.00 -0.64 -8.17
N PHE A 32 -25.17 -0.37 -7.59
CA PHE A 32 -25.23 0.25 -6.27
C PHE A 32 -24.72 -0.71 -5.20
N HIS A 33 -23.76 -0.25 -4.40
CA HIS A 33 -23.22 -0.98 -3.27
C HIS A 33 -23.63 -0.31 -1.95
N PRO A 34 -24.34 -1.02 -1.04
CA PRO A 34 -24.88 -0.42 0.18
C PRO A 34 -23.87 -0.31 1.34
N GLU A 35 -22.76 -1.04 1.27
CA GLU A 35 -21.73 -1.08 2.32
C GLU A 35 -20.29 -0.94 1.79
N PRO A 36 -19.95 0.18 1.13
CA PRO A 36 -18.58 0.43 0.70
C PRO A 36 -17.75 1.04 1.82
N ARG A 37 -16.90 0.22 2.43
CA ARG A 37 -16.09 0.54 3.61
C ARG A 37 -14.93 1.47 3.22
N VAL A 38 -14.65 2.42 4.10
CA VAL A 38 -13.38 3.17 4.04
C VAL A 38 -12.26 2.24 4.51
N ALA A 39 -11.19 2.17 3.73
CA ALA A 39 -9.97 1.43 4.07
C ALA A 39 -8.88 2.40 4.56
N ALA A 40 -7.77 2.55 3.83
CA ALA A 40 -6.75 3.52 4.20
C ALA A 40 -7.17 4.98 3.88
N ILE A 41 -6.72 5.89 4.74
CA ILE A 41 -6.75 7.34 4.53
C ILE A 41 -5.31 7.85 4.65
N VAL A 42 -4.84 8.61 3.66
CA VAL A 42 -3.55 9.31 3.71
C VAL A 42 -3.76 10.79 3.37
N ALA A 43 -2.78 11.64 3.66
CA ALA A 43 -2.84 13.08 3.37
C ALA A 43 -1.92 13.42 2.21
N SER A 44 -2.44 14.17 1.22
CA SER A 44 -1.65 14.67 0.10
C SER A 44 -0.57 15.64 0.58
N HIS A 45 0.59 15.59 -0.07
CA HIS A 45 1.68 16.54 0.13
C HIS A 45 1.74 17.63 -0.96
N TYR A 46 0.83 17.57 -1.93
CA TYR A 46 0.81 18.44 -3.11
C TYR A 46 -0.42 19.34 -3.18
N ARG A 47 -1.49 18.96 -2.48
CA ARG A 47 -2.76 19.68 -2.38
C ARG A 47 -3.32 19.52 -0.97
N PRO A 48 -4.16 20.45 -0.48
CA PRO A 48 -4.84 20.35 0.81
C PRO A 48 -5.97 19.31 0.75
N GLU A 49 -5.60 18.05 0.54
CA GLU A 49 -6.53 16.95 0.30
C GLU A 49 -6.21 15.74 1.18
N PHE A 50 -7.27 15.08 1.67
CA PHE A 50 -7.18 13.68 2.09
C PHE A 50 -7.39 12.75 0.89
N THR A 51 -6.65 11.65 0.84
CA THR A 51 -6.85 10.54 -0.09
C THR A 51 -7.52 9.39 0.65
N VAL A 52 -8.76 9.06 0.28
CA VAL A 52 -9.61 8.09 0.97
C VAL A 52 -9.89 6.91 0.06
N ASN A 53 -9.49 5.70 0.47
CA ASN A 53 -9.83 4.47 -0.25
C ASN A 53 -11.22 3.98 0.12
N VAL A 54 -12.07 3.76 -0.88
CA VAL A 54 -13.40 3.17 -0.71
C VAL A 54 -13.41 1.77 -1.33
N LYS A 55 -13.38 0.76 -0.46
CA LYS A 55 -12.99 -0.62 -0.77
C LYS A 55 -13.87 -1.28 -1.83
N GLU A 56 -15.15 -1.49 -1.56
CA GLU A 56 -16.01 -2.33 -2.39
C GLU A 56 -16.36 -1.69 -3.73
N THR A 57 -16.48 -0.36 -3.75
CA THR A 57 -16.76 0.41 -4.97
C THR A 57 -15.52 0.65 -5.81
N GLY A 58 -14.31 0.50 -5.25
CA GLY A 58 -13.06 0.67 -5.97
C GLY A 58 -12.77 2.12 -6.36
N LYS A 59 -13.18 3.06 -5.50
CA LYS A 59 -13.00 4.50 -5.70
C LYS A 59 -11.92 5.03 -4.76
N ILE A 60 -11.08 5.92 -5.27
CA ILE A 60 -10.14 6.72 -4.46
C ILE A 60 -10.66 8.15 -4.47
N LEU A 61 -10.99 8.69 -3.30
CA LEU A 61 -11.51 10.05 -3.18
C LEU A 61 -10.38 10.99 -2.78
N LEU A 62 -10.20 12.08 -3.52
CA LEU A 62 -9.37 13.20 -3.12
C LEU A 62 -10.27 14.30 -2.58
N VAL A 63 -10.29 14.45 -1.26
CA VAL A 63 -11.23 15.29 -0.51
C VAL A 63 -10.51 16.57 -0.13
N ASN A 64 -10.80 17.67 -0.81
CA ASN A 64 -10.22 18.97 -0.51
C ASN A 64 -10.84 19.53 0.78
N PHE A 65 -10.01 19.88 1.76
CA PHE A 65 -10.43 20.36 3.07
C PHE A 65 -10.28 21.88 3.26
N GLU A 66 -9.94 22.65 2.22
CA GLU A 66 -9.89 24.13 2.28
C GLU A 66 -11.24 24.75 2.59
N ASP A 67 -12.31 24.18 2.06
CA ASP A 67 -13.69 24.58 2.34
C ASP A 67 -14.57 23.36 2.59
N VAL A 68 -14.74 23.00 3.86
CA VAL A 68 -15.57 21.87 4.27
C VAL A 68 -17.08 22.11 4.08
N ASN A 69 -17.49 23.37 3.90
CA ASN A 69 -18.88 23.73 3.64
C ASN A 69 -19.23 23.52 2.16
N ASN A 70 -18.36 23.97 1.26
CA ASN A 70 -18.46 23.80 -0.19
C ASN A 70 -17.49 22.70 -0.69
N LEU A 71 -17.63 21.50 -0.12
CA LEU A 71 -16.67 20.42 -0.24
C LEU A 71 -16.43 19.97 -1.69
N GLU A 72 -15.19 20.13 -2.17
CA GLU A 72 -14.75 19.57 -3.45
C GLU A 72 -14.16 18.16 -3.24
N VAL A 73 -14.66 17.20 -4.03
CA VAL A 73 -14.20 15.81 -4.00
C VAL A 73 -13.94 15.34 -5.41
N THR A 74 -12.70 14.97 -5.72
CA THR A 74 -12.39 14.21 -6.94
C THR A 74 -12.58 12.72 -6.66
N SER A 75 -13.52 12.07 -7.35
CA SER A 75 -13.67 10.61 -7.31
C SER A 75 -12.89 9.97 -8.45
N ILE A 76 -11.85 9.20 -8.11
CA ILE A 76 -11.02 8.48 -9.07
C ILE A 76 -11.46 7.02 -9.12
N ASP A 77 -11.81 6.59 -10.32
CA ASP A 77 -12.13 5.22 -10.65
C ASP A 77 -10.83 4.41 -10.71
N ALA A 78 -10.64 3.47 -9.78
CA ALA A 78 -9.42 2.67 -9.67
C ALA A 78 -9.72 1.18 -9.90
N GLU A 79 -9.74 0.38 -8.84
CA GLU A 79 -9.98 -1.07 -8.89
C GLU A 79 -10.71 -1.50 -7.62
N ARG A 80 -11.60 -2.49 -7.69
CA ARG A 80 -12.33 -2.95 -6.49
C ARG A 80 -11.43 -3.60 -5.47
N PHE A 81 -11.86 -3.56 -4.22
CA PHE A 81 -11.19 -4.12 -3.05
C PHE A 81 -9.92 -3.38 -2.63
N LEU A 82 -9.86 -2.06 -2.89
CA LEU A 82 -8.82 -1.19 -2.33
C LEU A 82 -8.65 -1.43 -0.82
N HIS A 83 -7.42 -1.41 -0.36
CA HIS A 83 -7.08 -1.65 1.04
C HIS A 83 -6.10 -0.57 1.50
N ASP A 84 -4.84 -0.95 1.65
CA ASP A 84 -3.73 -0.15 2.13
C ASP A 84 -2.77 0.22 1.00
N GLY A 85 -1.89 1.17 1.30
CA GLY A 85 -1.04 1.82 0.32
C GLY A 85 -0.23 2.94 0.95
N GLY A 86 0.72 3.47 0.19
CA GLY A 86 1.54 4.58 0.63
C GLY A 86 2.09 5.36 -0.53
N PHE A 87 2.68 6.51 -0.20
CA PHE A 87 3.30 7.34 -1.21
C PHE A 87 4.66 6.79 -1.63
N GLU A 88 5.01 7.00 -2.90
CA GLU A 88 6.41 6.90 -3.33
C GLU A 88 7.28 7.98 -2.68
N SER A 89 8.60 7.84 -2.78
CA SER A 89 9.61 8.62 -2.05
C SER A 89 9.45 10.15 -2.10
N THR A 90 8.94 10.72 -3.20
CA THR A 90 8.70 12.16 -3.41
C THR A 90 7.33 12.64 -2.93
N LYS A 91 6.54 11.71 -2.39
CA LYS A 91 5.21 11.92 -1.82
C LYS A 91 4.15 12.39 -2.81
N ARG A 92 4.36 12.18 -4.11
CA ARG A 92 3.46 12.62 -5.17
C ARG A 92 2.49 11.52 -5.56
N TYR A 93 3.01 10.34 -5.85
CA TYR A 93 2.19 9.25 -6.33
C TYR A 93 1.79 8.35 -5.16
N PHE A 94 0.49 8.09 -5.04
CA PHE A 94 -0.05 7.16 -4.06
C PHE A 94 -0.20 5.80 -4.73
N LEU A 95 0.50 4.80 -4.19
CA LEU A 95 0.42 3.41 -4.63
C LEU A 95 -0.43 2.65 -3.62
N VAL A 96 -1.49 1.99 -4.10
CA VAL A 96 -2.49 1.33 -3.25
C VAL A 96 -2.85 -0.04 -3.80
N ALA A 97 -2.91 -1.03 -2.90
CA ALA A 97 -3.31 -2.39 -3.23
C ALA A 97 -4.84 -2.52 -3.32
N ALA A 98 -5.31 -3.03 -4.46
CA ALA A 98 -6.59 -3.70 -4.62
C ALA A 98 -6.36 -5.21 -4.40
N ASN A 99 -6.18 -5.58 -3.14
CA ASN A 99 -5.54 -6.85 -2.76
C ASN A 99 -6.24 -8.09 -3.32
N ALA A 100 -7.56 -8.19 -3.19
CA ALA A 100 -8.34 -9.33 -3.68
C ALA A 100 -8.41 -9.43 -5.22
N ARG A 101 -7.82 -8.46 -5.94
CA ARG A 101 -7.70 -8.43 -7.40
C ARG A 101 -6.24 -8.42 -7.87
N ASN A 102 -5.28 -8.73 -6.99
CA ASN A 102 -3.87 -8.82 -7.34
C ASN A 102 -3.41 -7.60 -8.17
N THR A 103 -3.74 -6.40 -7.68
CA THR A 103 -3.54 -5.16 -8.43
C THR A 103 -3.02 -4.06 -7.52
N VAL A 104 -2.07 -3.26 -8.01
CA VAL A 104 -1.67 -1.98 -7.42
C VAL A 104 -2.11 -0.84 -8.34
N ALA A 105 -2.90 0.08 -7.80
CA ALA A 105 -3.26 1.32 -8.48
C ALA A 105 -2.28 2.42 -8.12
N VAL A 106 -1.90 3.23 -9.11
CA VAL A 106 -1.02 4.39 -8.96
C VAL A 106 -1.84 5.64 -9.25
N VAL A 107 -1.92 6.55 -8.27
CA VAL A 107 -2.63 7.84 -8.40
C VAL A 107 -1.65 8.99 -8.28
N ASP A 108 -1.68 9.93 -9.23
CA ASP A 108 -0.95 11.18 -9.13
C ASP A 108 -1.77 12.19 -8.30
N THR A 109 -1.40 12.39 -7.04
CA THR A 109 -2.13 13.30 -6.14
C THR A 109 -1.93 14.77 -6.46
N LYS A 110 -0.98 15.11 -7.34
CA LYS A 110 -0.81 16.47 -7.84
C LYS A 110 -1.84 16.80 -8.91
N THR A 111 -2.12 15.86 -9.82
CA THR A 111 -3.05 16.06 -10.95
C THR A 111 -4.44 15.49 -10.71
N GLY A 112 -4.61 14.68 -9.66
CA GLY A 112 -5.87 14.06 -9.30
C GLY A 112 -6.31 12.96 -10.26
N LYS A 113 -5.37 12.20 -10.83
CA LYS A 113 -5.65 11.20 -11.87
C LYS A 113 -5.05 9.83 -11.56
N LEU A 114 -5.77 8.79 -11.95
CA LEU A 114 -5.21 7.45 -12.07
C LEU A 114 -4.12 7.46 -13.16
N VAL A 115 -2.95 6.93 -12.83
CA VAL A 115 -1.80 6.82 -13.73
C VAL A 115 -1.73 5.43 -14.34
N LYS A 116 -1.87 4.39 -13.52
CA LYS A 116 -1.69 3.00 -13.93
C LYS A 116 -2.40 2.06 -12.96
N LEU A 117 -2.91 0.95 -13.50
CA LEU A 117 -3.20 -0.27 -12.76
C LEU A 117 -2.13 -1.29 -13.14
N ILE A 118 -1.37 -1.77 -12.15
CA ILE A 118 -0.34 -2.79 -12.29
C ILE A 118 -0.95 -4.08 -11.76
N ARG A 119 -1.19 -5.06 -12.63
CA ARG A 119 -1.96 -6.27 -12.33
C ARG A 119 -1.05 -7.48 -12.13
N GLU A 120 -1.65 -8.61 -11.77
CA GLU A 120 -0.97 -9.92 -11.68
C GLU A 120 -0.19 -10.28 -12.94
N ALA A 121 -0.77 -10.05 -14.11
CA ALA A 121 -0.10 -10.27 -15.40
C ALA A 121 1.13 -9.37 -15.63
N ASP A 122 1.26 -8.27 -14.87
CA ASP A 122 2.44 -7.39 -14.87
C ASP A 122 3.48 -7.82 -13.81
N GLY A 123 3.27 -8.94 -13.11
CA GLY A 123 4.21 -9.53 -12.16
C GLY A 123 4.08 -9.04 -10.71
N ILE A 124 2.93 -8.48 -10.30
CA ILE A 124 2.79 -7.94 -8.94
C ILE A 124 2.82 -9.04 -7.87
N GLY A 125 2.26 -10.22 -8.12
CA GLY A 125 2.07 -11.28 -7.11
C GLY A 125 0.61 -11.39 -6.62
N VAL A 126 0.36 -12.30 -5.68
CA VAL A 126 -0.98 -12.66 -5.20
C VAL A 126 -1.30 -12.01 -3.86
N THR A 127 -2.41 -11.25 -3.81
CA THR A 127 -2.87 -10.52 -2.61
C THR A 127 -1.79 -9.60 -2.03
N PRO A 128 -1.40 -8.53 -2.77
CA PRO A 128 -0.43 -7.56 -2.27
C PRO A 128 -0.94 -6.89 -1.01
N HIS A 129 -0.06 -6.75 -0.01
CA HIS A 129 -0.36 -6.12 1.27
C HIS A 129 0.83 -5.31 1.77
N PRO A 130 0.95 -4.06 1.31
CA PRO A 130 2.14 -3.26 1.57
C PRO A 130 2.21 -2.65 2.98
N GLY A 131 1.08 -2.52 3.69
CA GLY A 131 0.92 -1.45 4.66
C GLY A 131 1.04 -0.10 3.96
N ARG A 132 2.16 0.61 4.20
CA ARG A 132 2.54 1.81 3.41
C ARG A 132 3.58 1.51 2.32
N GLY A 133 4.08 0.28 2.29
CA GLY A 133 5.20 -0.16 1.48
C GLY A 133 6.54 0.41 1.92
N ALA A 134 7.57 0.09 1.15
CA ALA A 134 8.94 0.49 1.43
C ALA A 134 9.56 1.18 0.21
N ASN A 135 10.00 2.43 0.38
CA ASN A 135 10.69 3.20 -0.65
C ASN A 135 12.19 3.11 -0.49
N PHE A 136 12.92 2.83 -1.58
CA PHE A 136 14.38 2.89 -1.62
C PHE A 136 14.88 3.12 -3.05
N VAL A 137 16.18 3.39 -3.21
CA VAL A 137 16.81 3.51 -4.53
C VAL A 137 17.44 2.18 -4.88
N HIS A 138 16.90 1.51 -5.90
CA HIS A 138 17.46 0.29 -6.45
C HIS A 138 18.73 0.61 -7.25
N PRO A 139 19.86 -0.14 -7.07
CA PRO A 139 21.12 0.15 -7.75
C PRO A 139 21.05 0.21 -9.28
N LYS A 140 20.13 -0.57 -9.88
CA LYS A 140 19.96 -0.67 -11.34
C LYS A 140 18.76 0.11 -11.88
N PHE A 141 17.68 0.25 -11.10
CA PHE A 141 16.37 0.68 -11.60
C PHE A 141 15.95 2.07 -11.08
N GLY A 142 16.75 2.67 -10.20
CA GLY A 142 16.43 3.95 -9.58
C GLY A 142 15.40 3.82 -8.46
N PRO A 143 14.64 4.88 -8.15
CA PRO A 143 13.64 4.88 -7.07
C PRO A 143 12.53 3.82 -7.29
N VAL A 144 12.37 2.95 -6.30
CA VAL A 144 11.34 1.91 -6.27
C VAL A 144 10.51 1.97 -5.00
N TRP A 145 9.29 1.45 -5.09
CA TRP A 145 8.40 1.16 -3.97
C TRP A 145 8.13 -0.35 -3.93
N ALA A 146 8.20 -0.95 -2.75
CA ALA A 146 8.05 -2.38 -2.55
C ALA A 146 6.75 -2.74 -1.81
N THR A 147 6.18 -3.88 -2.18
CA THR A 147 5.10 -4.58 -1.46
C THR A 147 5.45 -6.05 -1.29
N SER A 148 5.11 -6.62 -0.14
CA SER A 148 5.05 -8.07 0.07
C SER A 148 3.60 -8.57 -0.09
N HIS A 149 3.39 -9.87 0.10
CA HIS A 149 2.15 -10.57 -0.28
C HIS A 149 1.65 -11.49 0.82
N LEU A 150 0.32 -11.58 0.94
CA LEU A 150 -0.30 -12.63 1.76
C LEU A 150 -0.36 -13.96 1.01
N GLY A 151 -0.62 -13.91 -0.30
CA GLY A 151 -1.00 -15.09 -1.09
C GLY A 151 0.19 -15.90 -1.59
N ASP A 152 1.38 -15.33 -1.63
CA ASP A 152 2.62 -15.96 -2.06
C ASP A 152 3.82 -15.34 -1.33
N ASP A 153 5.01 -15.85 -1.62
CA ASP A 153 6.29 -15.46 -1.01
C ASP A 153 6.98 -14.30 -1.73
N THR A 154 6.33 -13.67 -2.71
CA THR A 154 6.99 -12.69 -3.55
C THR A 154 7.08 -11.31 -2.89
N ILE A 155 8.08 -10.52 -3.26
CA ILE A 155 8.18 -9.09 -2.96
C ILE A 155 8.38 -8.36 -4.27
N ALA A 156 7.37 -7.61 -4.70
CA ALA A 156 7.40 -6.88 -5.95
C ALA A 156 7.97 -5.48 -5.76
N LEU A 157 8.92 -5.10 -6.63
CA LEU A 157 9.52 -3.77 -6.69
C LEU A 157 8.98 -3.02 -7.89
N ILE A 158 8.29 -1.91 -7.65
CA ILE A 158 7.70 -1.07 -8.69
C ILE A 158 8.57 0.18 -8.90
N GLY A 159 8.94 0.50 -10.14
CA GLY A 159 9.63 1.75 -10.47
C GLY A 159 8.73 2.97 -10.27
N THR A 160 9.23 4.04 -9.65
CA THR A 160 8.41 5.19 -9.22
C THR A 160 8.87 6.56 -9.73
N ASP A 161 9.89 6.60 -10.59
CA ASP A 161 10.45 7.83 -11.12
C ASP A 161 10.18 8.02 -12.62
N PRO A 162 9.04 8.60 -13.02
CA PRO A 162 8.70 8.83 -14.42
C PRO A 162 9.55 9.90 -15.11
N LYS A 163 10.43 10.61 -14.39
CA LYS A 163 11.30 11.66 -14.97
C LYS A 163 12.71 11.16 -15.23
N GLY A 164 13.34 10.56 -14.22
CA GLY A 164 14.72 10.07 -14.32
C GLY A 164 14.83 8.65 -14.85
N HIS A 165 13.78 7.84 -14.71
CA HIS A 165 13.76 6.40 -15.05
C HIS A 165 12.44 6.04 -15.76
N ALA A 166 12.08 6.80 -16.79
CA ALA A 166 10.78 6.72 -17.47
C ALA A 166 10.47 5.32 -18.03
N GLU A 167 11.48 4.58 -18.45
CA GLU A 167 11.39 3.20 -18.94
C GLU A 167 10.95 2.20 -17.86
N ASN A 168 11.22 2.51 -16.59
CA ASN A 168 10.94 1.67 -15.42
C ASN A 168 9.68 2.10 -14.65
N ALA A 169 9.22 3.35 -14.85
CA ALA A 169 8.12 3.91 -14.09
C ALA A 169 6.83 3.11 -14.27
N TRP A 170 6.19 2.80 -13.14
CA TRP A 170 4.90 2.09 -13.05
C TRP A 170 4.92 0.67 -13.61
N LYS A 171 6.08 0.01 -13.58
CA LYS A 171 6.26 -1.40 -13.91
C LYS A 171 6.88 -2.12 -12.71
N VAL A 172 6.55 -3.40 -12.56
CA VAL A 172 7.34 -4.29 -11.70
C VAL A 172 8.69 -4.49 -12.38
N VAL A 173 9.75 -3.97 -11.75
CA VAL A 173 11.11 -4.01 -12.30
C VAL A 173 11.90 -5.22 -11.80
N GLN A 174 11.50 -5.76 -10.65
CA GLN A 174 12.06 -6.97 -10.06
C GLN A 174 11.05 -7.59 -9.10
N SER A 175 11.04 -8.92 -9.04
CA SER A 175 10.38 -9.69 -7.99
C SER A 175 11.46 -10.41 -7.19
N LEU A 176 11.36 -10.39 -5.86
CA LEU A 176 12.21 -11.13 -4.94
C LEU A 176 11.39 -12.27 -4.31
N GLU A 177 12.05 -13.35 -3.92
CA GLU A 177 11.44 -14.43 -3.14
C GLU A 177 11.82 -14.28 -1.66
N GLY A 178 10.81 -14.27 -0.79
CA GLY A 178 10.92 -14.15 0.66
C GLY A 178 10.92 -15.50 1.38
N GLN A 179 10.54 -15.51 2.66
CA GLN A 179 10.47 -16.74 3.46
C GLN A 179 9.25 -17.61 3.11
N GLY A 180 8.18 -16.99 2.65
CA GLY A 180 6.89 -17.65 2.46
C GLY A 180 5.76 -16.63 2.34
N GLY A 181 4.56 -17.14 2.05
CA GLY A 181 3.33 -16.32 2.11
C GLY A 181 2.94 -15.92 3.53
N GLY A 182 1.93 -15.06 3.62
CA GLY A 182 1.42 -14.53 4.89
C GLY A 182 2.18 -13.31 5.41
N SER A 183 2.93 -12.61 4.56
CA SER A 183 3.53 -11.31 4.89
C SER A 183 2.44 -10.24 5.02
N LEU A 184 2.62 -9.31 5.97
CA LEU A 184 1.75 -8.17 6.19
C LEU A 184 2.46 -6.84 5.99
N PHE A 185 3.77 -6.79 6.28
CA PHE A 185 4.53 -5.55 6.17
C PHE A 185 5.91 -5.77 5.56
N VAL A 186 6.27 -4.79 4.72
CA VAL A 186 7.63 -4.58 4.23
C VAL A 186 8.13 -3.22 4.70
N LYS A 187 9.41 -3.14 5.10
CA LYS A 187 9.95 -1.90 5.68
C LYS A 187 11.41 -1.63 5.31
N THR A 188 11.70 -0.35 5.09
CA THR A 188 13.06 0.20 5.05
C THR A 188 13.07 1.64 5.58
N HIS A 189 14.23 2.30 5.51
CA HIS A 189 14.44 3.69 5.88
C HIS A 189 15.54 4.31 5.00
N PRO A 190 15.51 5.61 4.64
CA PRO A 190 16.53 6.24 3.77
C PRO A 190 17.98 6.16 4.28
N LYS A 191 18.17 5.91 5.59
CA LYS A 191 19.49 5.70 6.23
C LYS A 191 19.85 4.23 6.45
N SER A 192 18.98 3.31 6.05
CA SER A 192 19.16 1.86 6.15
C SER A 192 19.56 1.31 4.78
N LYS A 193 20.35 0.25 4.79
CA LYS A 193 20.64 -0.57 3.61
C LYS A 193 19.79 -1.85 3.57
N ASN A 194 18.91 -2.03 4.54
CA ASN A 194 18.14 -3.25 4.72
C ASN A 194 16.69 -3.05 4.25
N LEU A 195 16.15 -4.06 3.58
CA LEU A 195 14.72 -4.24 3.34
C LEU A 195 14.23 -5.40 4.23
N TRP A 196 13.30 -5.11 5.13
CA TRP A 196 12.75 -6.05 6.11
C TRP A 196 11.38 -6.52 5.65
N VAL A 197 11.12 -7.82 5.72
CA VAL A 197 9.85 -8.45 5.28
C VAL A 197 9.43 -9.47 6.33
N ASP A 198 8.27 -9.24 6.94
CA ASP A 198 7.70 -10.13 7.93
C ASP A 198 6.88 -11.27 7.28
N THR A 199 6.50 -12.28 8.07
CA THR A 199 5.65 -13.40 7.60
C THR A 199 4.66 -13.88 8.67
N PRO A 200 3.97 -13.00 9.42
CA PRO A 200 3.25 -13.36 10.65
C PRO A 200 2.06 -14.29 10.43
N LEU A 201 1.51 -14.36 9.22
CA LEU A 201 0.39 -15.24 8.89
C LEU A 201 0.83 -16.55 8.22
N ASN A 202 2.14 -16.79 8.09
CA ASN A 202 2.62 -18.07 7.60
C ASN A 202 2.18 -19.22 8.53
N PRO A 203 1.79 -20.39 7.99
CA PRO A 203 1.39 -21.53 8.83
C PRO A 203 2.57 -22.17 9.57
N ASP A 204 3.80 -22.02 9.08
CA ASP A 204 5.00 -22.50 9.75
C ASP A 204 5.39 -21.56 10.90
N ALA A 205 5.56 -22.12 12.10
CA ALA A 205 5.81 -21.33 13.31
C ALA A 205 7.20 -20.66 13.35
N GLU A 206 8.21 -21.26 12.71
CA GLU A 206 9.55 -20.66 12.61
C GLU A 206 9.54 -19.49 11.63
N ILE A 207 8.85 -19.64 10.49
CA ILE A 207 8.68 -18.57 9.51
C ILE A 207 7.80 -17.44 10.08
N ALA A 208 6.70 -17.78 10.74
CA ALA A 208 5.81 -16.78 11.34
C ALA A 208 6.45 -15.98 12.49
N SER A 209 7.52 -16.50 13.08
CA SER A 209 8.22 -15.87 14.21
C SER A 209 9.55 -15.20 13.81
N SER A 210 9.86 -15.12 12.52
CA SER A 210 11.11 -14.57 11.98
C SER A 210 10.86 -13.54 10.89
N VAL A 211 11.91 -12.79 10.54
CA VAL A 211 11.85 -11.72 9.53
C VAL A 211 12.99 -11.90 8.52
N ALA A 212 12.66 -11.83 7.23
CA ALA A 212 13.64 -11.77 6.16
C ALA A 212 14.23 -10.36 6.03
N VAL A 213 15.55 -10.28 5.84
CA VAL A 213 16.29 -9.03 5.69
C VAL A 213 17.19 -9.10 4.47
N PHE A 214 16.84 -8.33 3.44
CA PHE A 214 17.64 -8.19 2.23
C PHE A 214 18.62 -7.02 2.33
N ASP A 215 19.80 -7.15 1.73
CA ASP A 215 20.70 -6.01 1.46
C ASP A 215 20.28 -5.34 0.15
N ILE A 216 19.77 -4.11 0.23
CA ILE A 216 19.31 -3.32 -0.91
C ILE A 216 20.42 -3.13 -1.97
N ASN A 217 21.69 -3.16 -1.58
CA ASN A 217 22.80 -3.01 -2.51
C ASN A 217 23.17 -4.31 -3.23
N ASN A 218 22.61 -5.44 -2.81
CA ASN A 218 22.87 -6.75 -3.38
C ASN A 218 21.69 -7.70 -3.17
N LEU A 219 20.55 -7.37 -3.78
CA LEU A 219 19.31 -8.14 -3.65
C LEU A 219 19.44 -9.58 -4.20
N ASP A 220 20.33 -9.79 -5.18
CA ASP A 220 20.59 -11.10 -5.80
C ASP A 220 21.25 -12.09 -4.82
N LYS A 221 21.81 -11.59 -3.71
CA LYS A 221 22.34 -12.44 -2.63
C LYS A 221 21.25 -13.20 -1.87
N GLY A 222 19.99 -12.78 -1.99
CA GLY A 222 18.89 -13.25 -1.15
C GLY A 222 18.85 -12.54 0.21
N TYR A 223 18.12 -13.13 1.16
CA TYR A 223 17.89 -12.55 2.49
C TYR A 223 18.65 -13.31 3.58
N ALA A 224 18.91 -12.59 4.69
CA ALA A 224 19.21 -13.22 5.97
C ALA A 224 17.91 -13.37 6.79
N VAL A 225 17.83 -14.40 7.62
CA VAL A 225 16.71 -14.61 8.55
C VAL A 225 17.09 -14.08 9.92
N VAL A 226 16.23 -13.25 10.52
CA VAL A 226 16.39 -12.77 11.90
C VAL A 226 15.31 -13.42 12.78
N PRO A 227 15.67 -14.25 13.77
CA PRO A 227 14.72 -15.01 14.58
C PRO A 227 14.13 -14.14 15.70
N ILE A 228 13.34 -13.12 15.35
CA ILE A 228 12.82 -12.13 16.29
C ILE A 228 12.03 -12.78 17.44
N GLY A 229 11.22 -13.81 17.16
CA GLY A 229 10.48 -14.56 18.16
C GLY A 229 11.40 -15.23 19.19
N GLU A 230 12.52 -15.82 18.76
CA GLU A 230 13.52 -16.37 19.67
C GLU A 230 14.20 -15.28 20.49
N LEU A 231 14.63 -14.20 19.82
CA LEU A 231 15.31 -13.06 20.45
C LEU A 231 14.44 -12.34 21.49
N SER A 232 13.11 -12.48 21.41
CA SER A 232 12.19 -11.93 22.40
C SER A 232 12.27 -12.63 23.77
N GLY A 233 12.80 -13.85 23.84
CA GLY A 233 12.83 -14.67 25.06
C GLY A 233 11.47 -15.25 25.47
N ILE A 234 10.41 -15.06 24.66
CA ILE A 234 9.09 -15.62 24.92
C ILE A 234 9.12 -17.13 24.61
N GLY A 235 8.87 -17.95 25.63
CA GLY A 235 8.85 -19.42 25.52
C GLY A 235 7.46 -20.05 25.41
N GLU A 236 6.40 -19.29 25.64
CA GLU A 236 5.01 -19.78 25.64
C GLU A 236 4.17 -19.05 24.59
N GLY A 237 3.23 -19.78 23.98
CA GLY A 237 2.30 -19.24 22.97
C GLY A 237 2.88 -19.15 21.55
N VAL A 238 2.03 -18.75 20.60
CA VAL A 238 2.42 -18.56 19.20
C VAL A 238 3.06 -17.17 19.04
N ARG A 239 4.30 -17.14 18.57
CA ARG A 239 5.04 -15.90 18.28
C ARG A 239 4.83 -15.53 16.82
N ARG A 240 4.10 -14.45 16.56
CA ARG A 240 3.91 -13.91 15.21
C ARG A 240 4.59 -12.55 15.15
N VAL A 241 5.50 -12.38 14.20
CA VAL A 241 6.30 -11.17 14.01
C VAL A 241 6.14 -10.68 12.59
#